data_AF-A0A528B4F4-F1
#
_entry.id   AF-A0A528B4F4-F1
#
_cell.length_a   1.000
_cell.length_b   1.000
_cell.length_c   1.000
_cell.angle_alpha   90.00
_cell.angle_beta   90.00
_cell.angle_gamma   90.00
#
_symmetry.space_group_name_H-M   'P 1'
#
loop_
_entity.id
_entity.type
_entity.pdbx_description
1 polymer ?
#
loop_
_entity_poly.entity_id
_entity_poly.type
_entity_poly.pdbx_seq_one_letter_code
_entity_poly.pdbx_strand_id
1 'polypeptide(L)'
;VHSGALGWVGMISFGAIYYMVPKLWNRERLYSLRLVTWHFWLATLGIVVYASVMWVSGIMQGLMWREYDQQGFLVYSFAETVAAMHPYYVMRAIGGAMYLSGALIMAWNITMTILGHQREEEPMPSPVAIRPARSGAR
;
A
#
# COMPACT_ATOMS: atom_id res chain seq x y z
N VAL A 1 10.15 -4.95 8.67
CA VAL A 1 8.94 -4.73 9.51
C VAL A 1 7.74 -4.21 8.70
N HIS A 2 7.84 -3.05 8.03
CA HIS A 2 6.70 -2.44 7.34
C HIS A 2 6.13 -3.25 6.18
N SER A 3 6.94 -4.07 5.50
CA SER A 3 6.43 -4.99 4.46
C SER A 3 5.39 -5.97 5.01
N GLY A 4 5.58 -6.48 6.23
CA GLY A 4 4.60 -7.34 6.90
C GLY A 4 3.45 -6.55 7.54
N ALA A 5 3.77 -5.45 8.24
CA ALA A 5 2.74 -4.66 8.91
C ALA A 5 1.76 -4.02 7.91
N LEU A 6 2.27 -3.34 6.88
CA LEU A 6 1.45 -2.64 5.89
C LEU A 6 0.96 -3.59 4.79
N GLY A 7 1.84 -4.44 4.27
CA GLY A 7 1.55 -5.30 3.13
C GLY A 7 0.74 -6.56 3.45
N TRP A 8 0.90 -7.12 4.66
CA TRP A 8 0.14 -8.29 5.09
C TRP A 8 -0.99 -7.92 6.05
N VAL A 9 -0.65 -7.47 7.26
CA VAL A 9 -1.65 -7.21 8.32
C VAL A 9 -2.64 -6.15 7.87
N GLY A 10 -2.13 -5.00 7.41
CA GLY A 10 -2.97 -3.89 6.94
C GLY A 10 -3.89 -4.28 5.78
N MET A 11 -3.34 -4.89 4.71
CA MET A 11 -4.14 -5.24 3.53
C MET A 11 -5.25 -6.25 3.82
N ILE A 12 -4.97 -7.29 4.62
CA ILE A 12 -6.00 -8.27 5.01
C ILE A 12 -7.06 -7.62 5.89
N SER A 13 -6.66 -6.82 6.88
CA SER A 13 -7.60 -6.11 7.74
C SER A 13 -8.48 -5.15 6.94
N PHE A 14 -7.93 -4.40 5.99
CA PHE A 14 -8.71 -3.53 5.11
C PHE A 14 -9.72 -4.29 4.27
N GLY A 15 -9.31 -5.42 3.66
CA GLY A 15 -10.22 -6.29 2.92
C GLY A 15 -11.35 -6.84 3.79
N ALA A 16 -11.03 -7.30 5.00
CA ALA A 16 -12.00 -7.80 5.96
C ALA A 16 -13.01 -6.70 6.36
N ILE A 17 -12.54 -5.49 6.62
CA ILE A 17 -13.40 -4.34 6.95
C ILE A 17 -14.34 -4.02 5.78
N TYR A 18 -13.82 -3.93 4.55
CA TYR A 18 -14.66 -3.66 3.36
C TYR A 18 -15.76 -4.70 3.17
N TYR A 19 -15.50 -5.95 3.52
CA TYR A 19 -16.50 -7.02 3.46
C TYR A 19 -17.52 -6.97 4.59
N MET A 20 -17.07 -6.70 5.83
CA MET A 20 -17.92 -6.75 7.02
C MET A 20 -18.81 -5.52 7.17
N VAL A 21 -18.31 -4.32 6.89
CA VAL A 21 -19.03 -3.05 7.10
C VAL A 21 -20.44 -3.05 6.48
N PRO A 22 -20.65 -3.34 5.18
CA PRO A 22 -22.00 -3.32 4.62
C PRO A 22 -22.91 -4.35 5.30
N LYS A 23 -22.39 -5.51 5.69
CA LYS A 23 -23.19 -6.56 6.36
C LYS A 23 -23.62 -6.17 7.77
N LEU A 24 -22.71 -5.57 8.53
CA LEU A 24 -22.99 -5.14 9.90
C LEU A 24 -24.00 -3.98 9.95
N TRP A 25 -24.01 -3.12 8.92
CA TRP A 25 -24.95 -2.00 8.80
C TRP A 25 -26.15 -2.27 7.88
N ASN A 26 -26.39 -3.54 7.53
CA ASN A 26 -27.49 -3.97 6.66
C ASN A 26 -27.62 -3.15 5.35
N ARG A 27 -26.47 -2.89 4.71
CA ARG A 27 -26.35 -2.18 3.43
C ARG A 27 -26.13 -3.18 2.31
N GLU A 28 -26.76 -2.94 1.16
CA GLU A 28 -26.62 -3.78 -0.03
C GLU A 28 -25.20 -3.77 -0.60
N ARG A 29 -24.53 -2.61 -0.54
CA ARG A 29 -23.17 -2.41 -1.06
C ARG A 29 -22.44 -1.28 -0.32
N LEU A 30 -21.12 -1.22 -0.49
CA LEU A 30 -20.31 -0.06 -0.11
C LEU A 30 -20.69 1.18 -0.93
N TYR A 31 -20.43 2.36 -0.38
CA TYR A 31 -20.70 3.65 -1.02
C TYR A 31 -20.09 3.77 -2.42
N SER A 32 -18.82 3.37 -2.59
CA SER A 32 -18.14 3.34 -3.89
C SER A 32 -17.14 2.20 -3.97
N LEU A 33 -17.21 1.39 -5.03
CA LEU A 33 -16.20 0.37 -5.33
C LEU A 33 -14.95 0.98 -5.98
N ARG A 34 -15.11 2.09 -6.73
CA ARG A 34 -13.96 2.82 -7.31
C ARG A 34 -13.02 3.36 -6.22
N LEU A 35 -13.57 3.84 -5.11
CA LEU A 35 -12.76 4.29 -3.96
C LEU A 35 -11.98 3.15 -3.31
N VAL A 36 -12.51 1.93 -3.31
CA VAL A 36 -11.77 0.73 -2.87
C VAL A 36 -10.59 0.47 -3.79
N THR A 37 -10.79 0.56 -5.11
CA THR A 37 -9.69 0.42 -6.09
C THR A 37 -8.63 1.51 -5.93
N TRP A 38 -9.03 2.76 -5.68
CA TRP A 38 -8.09 3.85 -5.40
C TRP A 38 -7.29 3.62 -4.12
N HIS A 39 -7.96 3.21 -3.03
CA HIS A 39 -7.28 2.83 -1.80
C HIS A 39 -6.28 1.70 -2.07
N PHE A 40 -6.69 0.64 -2.78
CA PHE A 40 -5.81 -0.47 -3.12
C PHE A 40 -4.54 0.00 -3.84
N TRP A 41 -4.67 0.85 -4.86
CA TRP A 41 -3.51 1.34 -5.60
C TRP A 41 -2.60 2.25 -4.77
N LEU A 42 -3.16 3.17 -3.99
CA LEU A 42 -2.39 4.05 -3.11
C LEU A 42 -1.64 3.25 -2.03
N ALA A 43 -2.32 2.28 -1.41
CA ALA A 43 -1.71 1.40 -0.43
C ALA A 43 -0.59 0.56 -1.06
N THR A 44 -0.86 -0.08 -2.20
CA THR A 44 0.12 -0.95 -2.89
C THR A 44 1.35 -0.17 -3.32
N LEU A 45 1.17 0.97 -4.00
CA LEU A 45 2.27 1.79 -4.47
C LEU A 45 3.06 2.39 -3.29
N GLY A 46 2.36 2.83 -2.23
CA GLY A 46 2.98 3.30 -0.99
C GLY A 46 3.86 2.24 -0.34
N ILE A 47 3.38 0.99 -0.23
CA ILE A 47 4.16 -0.14 0.31
C ILE A 47 5.41 -0.41 -0.54
N VAL A 48 5.27 -0.46 -1.87
CA VAL A 48 6.39 -0.73 -2.78
C VAL A 48 7.47 0.33 -2.63
N VAL A 49 7.10 1.61 -2.68
CA VAL A 49 8.05 2.73 -2.48
C VAL A 49 8.73 2.61 -1.12
N TYR A 50 7.97 2.37 -0.05
CA TYR A 50 8.51 2.23 1.29
C TYR A 50 9.52 1.07 1.39
N ALA A 51 9.15 -0.11 0.88
CA ALA A 51 9.98 -1.30 0.95
C ALA A 51 11.27 -1.12 0.15
N SER A 52 11.19 -0.61 -1.08
CA SER A 52 12.35 -0.36 -1.94
C SER A 52 13.33 0.62 -1.29
N VAL A 53 12.84 1.75 -0.77
CA VAL A 53 13.68 2.77 -0.13
C VAL A 53 14.38 2.21 1.11
N MET A 54 13.66 1.46 1.94
CA MET A 54 14.22 0.89 3.18
C MET A 54 15.22 -0.24 2.94
N TRP A 55 15.08 -0.98 1.83
CA TRP A 55 16.08 -1.96 1.43
C TRP A 55 17.39 -1.27 1.02
N VAL A 56 17.31 -0.27 0.16
CA VAL A 56 18.49 0.48 -0.29
C VAL A 56 19.17 1.18 0.89
N SER A 57 18.40 1.82 1.78
CA SER A 57 18.96 2.47 2.97
C SER A 57 19.64 1.46 3.89
N GLY A 58 19.03 0.29 4.11
CA GLY A 58 19.62 -0.77 4.95
C GLY A 58 20.95 -1.29 4.40
N ILE A 59 21.03 -1.51 3.09
CA ILE A 59 22.28 -1.91 2.43
C ILE A 59 23.33 -0.80 2.58
N MET A 60 22.97 0.46 2.31
CA MET A 60 23.90 1.59 2.42
C MET A 60 24.45 1.75 3.84
N GLN A 61 23.59 1.69 4.86
CA GLN A 61 24.02 1.73 6.26
C GLN A 61 24.96 0.58 6.60
N GLY A 62 24.62 -0.64 6.17
CA GLY A 62 25.44 -1.83 6.43
C GLY A 62 26.81 -1.79 5.76
N LEU A 63 26.88 -1.23 4.54
CA LEU A 63 28.16 -1.03 3.83
C LEU A 63 29.00 0.04 4.51
N MET A 64 28.42 1.21 4.82
CA MET A 64 29.15 2.30 5.47
C MET A 64 29.71 1.89 6.85
N TRP A 65 28.96 1.11 7.64
CA TRP A 65 29.43 0.63 8.96
C TRP A 65 30.51 -0.44 8.89
N ARG A 66 30.68 -1.11 7.76
CA ARG A 66 31.67 -2.18 7.55
C ARG A 66 32.88 -1.71 6.74
N GLU A 67 32.86 -0.51 6.19
CA GLU A 67 33.91 -0.05 5.29
C GLU A 67 35.18 0.31 6.08
N TYR A 68 36.27 -0.40 5.77
CA TYR A 68 37.60 -0.15 6.33
C TYR A 68 38.56 0.27 5.22
N ASP A 69 39.45 1.21 5.52
CA ASP A 69 40.52 1.62 4.60
C ASP A 69 41.66 0.58 4.56
N GLN A 70 42.69 0.84 3.74
CA GLN A 70 43.84 -0.07 3.60
C GLN A 70 44.67 -0.19 4.88
N GLN A 71 44.48 0.73 5.83
CA GLN A 71 45.16 0.82 7.11
C GLN A 71 44.33 0.20 8.25
N GLY A 72 43.09 -0.23 7.97
CA GLY A 72 42.20 -0.87 8.92
C GLY A 72 41.36 0.11 9.77
N PHE A 73 41.30 1.38 9.41
CA PHE A 73 40.41 2.37 10.04
C PHE A 73 39.04 2.40 9.36
N LEU A 74 38.00 2.78 10.12
CA LEU A 74 36.66 2.99 9.56
C LEU A 74 36.66 4.19 8.62
N VAL A 75 36.19 3.99 7.39
CA VAL A 75 36.11 5.05 6.37
C VAL A 75 35.04 6.09 6.72
N TYR A 76 33.92 5.64 7.30
CA TYR A 76 32.79 6.50 7.64
C TYR A 76 32.55 6.55 9.14
N SER A 77 32.39 7.76 9.67
CA SER A 77 31.87 7.97 11.02
C SER A 77 30.37 7.68 11.08
N PHE A 78 29.87 7.40 12.29
CA PHE A 78 28.43 7.18 12.49
C PHE A 78 27.58 8.39 12.07
N ALA A 79 28.08 9.62 12.32
CA ALA A 79 27.38 10.86 11.98
C ALA A 79 27.21 11.01 10.45
N GLU A 80 28.22 10.64 9.66
CA GLU A 80 28.15 10.65 8.20
C GLU A 80 27.11 9.65 7.67
N THR A 81 27.07 8.45 8.25
CA THR A 81 26.04 7.46 7.89
C THR A 81 24.63 7.98 8.19
N VAL A 82 24.42 8.65 9.33
CA VAL A 82 23.11 9.26 9.66
C VAL A 82 22.74 10.37 8.69
N ALA A 83 23.69 11.25 8.35
CA ALA A 83 23.46 12.33 7.39
C ALA A 83 23.08 11.78 6.01
N ALA A 84 23.74 10.71 5.56
CA ALA A 84 23.46 10.05 4.29
C ALA A 84 22.05 9.40 4.24
N MET A 85 21.43 9.09 5.38
CA MET A 85 20.09 8.50 5.42
C MET A 85 18.93 9.49 5.21
N HIS A 86 19.17 10.79 5.37
CA HIS A 86 18.12 11.79 5.28
C HIS A 86 17.21 11.68 4.04
N PRO A 87 17.73 11.60 2.79
CA PRO A 87 16.88 11.45 1.60
C PRO A 87 16.01 10.19 1.63
N TYR A 88 16.52 9.09 2.20
CA TYR A 88 15.76 7.84 2.32
C TYR A 88 14.61 8.00 3.32
N TYR A 89 14.80 8.72 4.41
CA TYR A 89 13.72 8.99 5.37
C TYR A 89 12.62 9.88 4.80
N VAL A 90 12.97 10.84 3.95
CA VAL A 90 11.98 11.64 3.21
C VAL A 90 11.17 10.76 2.26
N MET A 91 11.84 9.94 1.45
CA MET A 91 11.15 9.04 0.51
C MET A 91 10.28 7.99 1.22
N ARG A 92 10.74 7.50 2.37
CA ARG A 92 9.96 6.64 3.27
C ARG A 92 8.69 7.34 3.76
N ALA A 93 8.80 8.60 4.16
CA ALA A 93 7.65 9.38 4.61
C ALA A 93 6.64 9.59 3.47
N ILE A 94 7.09 9.79 2.24
CA ILE A 94 6.23 9.88 1.05
C ILE A 94 5.48 8.57 0.83
N GLY A 95 6.16 7.42 0.83
CA GLY A 95 5.50 6.11 0.71
C GLY A 95 4.48 5.85 1.82
N GLY A 96 4.81 6.24 3.05
CA GLY A 96 3.88 6.19 4.19
C GLY A 96 2.67 7.13 4.05
N ALA A 97 2.88 8.34 3.53
CA ALA A 97 1.81 9.31 3.29
C ALA A 97 0.83 8.83 2.19
N MET A 98 1.34 8.16 1.15
CA MET A 98 0.50 7.51 0.13
C MET A 98 -0.39 6.44 0.75
N TYR A 99 0.19 5.57 1.59
CA TYR A 99 -0.57 4.55 2.30
C TYR A 99 -1.64 5.17 3.23
N LEU A 100 -1.27 6.20 3.99
CA LEU A 100 -2.19 6.94 4.86
C LEU A 100 -3.32 7.60 4.08
N SER A 101 -3.02 8.21 2.93
CA SER A 101 -4.04 8.81 2.06
C SER A 101 -5.06 7.77 1.57
N GLY A 102 -4.60 6.55 1.26
CA GLY A 102 -5.47 5.41 0.96
C GLY A 102 -6.37 5.03 2.14
N ALA A 103 -5.83 5.00 3.36
CA ALA A 103 -6.60 4.73 4.57
C ALA A 103 -7.65 5.82 4.87
N LEU A 104 -7.34 7.09 4.57
CA LEU A 104 -8.31 8.18 4.67
C LEU A 104 -9.46 8.01 3.67
N ILE A 105 -9.17 7.59 2.44
CA ILE A 105 -10.19 7.25 1.44
C ILE A 105 -11.07 6.10 1.93
N MET A 106 -10.47 5.08 2.56
CA MET A 106 -11.22 3.99 3.19
C MET A 106 -12.16 4.51 4.28
N ALA A 107 -11.64 5.31 5.21
CA ALA A 107 -12.43 5.86 6.31
C ALA A 107 -13.62 6.68 5.79
N TRP A 108 -13.41 7.49 4.76
CA TRP A 108 -14.49 8.22 4.09
C TRP A 108 -15.53 7.29 3.46
N ASN A 109 -15.09 6.30 2.68
CA ASN A 109 -15.98 5.35 2.00
C ASN A 109 -16.84 4.55 3.01
N ILE A 110 -16.23 4.12 4.12
CA ILE A 110 -16.92 3.42 5.21
C ILE A 110 -17.92 4.35 5.89
N THR A 111 -17.53 5.58 6.22
CA THR A 111 -18.41 6.56 6.87
C THR A 111 -19.64 6.83 6.01
N MET A 112 -19.48 7.04 4.70
CA MET A 112 -20.59 7.24 3.78
C MET A 112 -21.49 6.00 3.66
N THR A 113 -20.89 4.80 3.69
CA THR A 113 -21.65 3.54 3.70
C THR A 113 -22.50 3.40 4.96
N ILE A 114 -21.93 3.72 6.13
CA ILE A 114 -22.63 3.68 7.43
C ILE A 114 -23.80 4.67 7.44
N LEU A 115 -23.59 5.89 6.92
CA LEU A 115 -24.62 6.92 6.78
C LEU A 115 -25.71 6.55 5.77
N GLY A 116 -25.46 5.59 4.88
CA GLY A 116 -26.44 5.09 3.93
C GLY A 116 -26.50 5.81 2.61
N HIS A 117 -25.53 6.68 2.34
CA HIS A 117 -25.37 7.23 1.02
C HIS A 117 -24.94 6.11 0.07
N GLN A 118 -25.51 6.10 -1.12
CA GLN A 118 -25.01 5.30 -2.23
C GLN A 118 -24.57 6.24 -3.33
N ARG A 119 -23.36 6.03 -3.85
CA ARG A 119 -22.91 6.77 -5.03
C ARG A 119 -23.46 6.09 -6.28
N GLU A 120 -24.10 6.87 -7.13
CA GLU A 120 -24.36 6.46 -8.51
C GLU A 120 -23.03 6.57 -9.25
N GLU A 121 -22.48 5.42 -9.66
CA GLU A 121 -21.25 5.33 -10.44
C GLU A 121 -21.56 4.57 -11.71
N GLU A 122 -20.99 5.04 -12.83
CA GLU A 122 -21.05 4.28 -14.08
C GLU A 122 -20.51 2.85 -13.87
N PRO A 123 -21.12 1.85 -14.54
CA PRO A 123 -20.67 0.48 -14.47
C PRO A 123 -19.16 0.40 -14.69
N MET A 124 -18.46 -0.24 -13.75
CA MET A 124 -17.04 -0.53 -13.93
C MET A 124 -16.89 -1.36 -15.21
N PRO A 125 -15.85 -1.11 -16.04
CA PRO A 125 -15.57 -1.94 -17.20
C PRO A 125 -15.49 -3.40 -16.76
N SER A 126 -16.49 -4.20 -17.13
CA SER A 126 -16.48 -5.62 -16.80
C SER A 126 -15.35 -6.28 -17.61
N PRO A 127 -14.56 -7.18 -17.02
CA PRO A 127 -13.70 -8.04 -17.82
C PRO A 127 -14.59 -8.71 -18.88
N VAL A 128 -14.20 -8.59 -20.15
CA VAL A 128 -14.91 -9.22 -21.26
C VAL A 128 -15.12 -10.68 -20.89
N ALA A 129 -16.37 -11.09 -20.69
CA ALA A 129 -16.70 -12.48 -20.39
C ALA A 129 -16.18 -13.31 -21.57
N ILE A 130 -15.10 -14.08 -21.35
CA ILE A 130 -14.60 -15.02 -22.35
C ILE A 130 -15.70 -16.06 -22.51
N ARG A 131 -16.51 -15.89 -23.56
CA ARG A 131 -17.58 -16.81 -23.93
C ARG A 131 -16.90 -18.17 -24.19
N PRO A 132 -17.18 -19.23 -23.41
CA PRO A 132 -16.58 -20.52 -23.69
C PRO A 132 -16.99 -20.92 -25.10
N ALA A 133 -16.01 -21.28 -25.93
CA ALA A 133 -16.25 -21.71 -27.30
C ALA A 133 -17.26 -22.87 -27.25
N ARG A 134 -18.42 -22.69 -27.88
CA ARG A 134 -19.38 -23.78 -28.04
C ARG A 134 -18.66 -24.88 -28.81
N SER A 135 -18.28 -25.96 -28.13
CA SER A 135 -17.88 -27.20 -28.78
C SER A 135 -19.08 -27.66 -29.59
N GLY A 136 -19.01 -27.47 -30.91
CA GLY A 136 -20.00 -27.96 -31.84
C GLY A 136 -19.91 -29.47 -31.86
N ALA A 137 -20.77 -30.13 -31.08
CA ALA A 137 -21.09 -31.53 -31.33
C ALA A 137 -21.81 -31.59 -32.69
N ARG A 138 -21.12 -32.17 -33.68
CA ARG A 138 -21.72 -32.81 -34.84
C ARG A 138 -21.30 -34.27 -34.81
#